data_AF-A0A5N9F1M8-F1
#
_entry.id   AF-A0A5N9F1M8-F1
#
_cell.length_a   1.000
_cell.length_b   1.000
_cell.length_c   1.000
_cell.angle_alpha   90.00
_cell.angle_beta   90.00
_cell.angle_gamma   90.00
#
_symmetry.space_group_name_H-M   'P 1'
#
loop_
_entity.id
_entity.type
_entity.pdbx_description
1 polymer ?
#
loop_
_entity_poly.entity_id
_entity_poly.type
_entity_poly.pdbx_seq_one_letter_code
_entity_poly.pdbx_strand_id
1 'polypeptide(L)'
;MKIIDKTLSRRSLLTGGAVAVLGYMVRPVFRSAKAQAQAAIVATPVGEVPVHPVDPRWSQAKVATITLNPQDLVLPRVFEAATALVEVKALYDADRLGLLMEWGDSERDVDLGTVLQFRDAAAIQFPEDPSLDAASFMMGQKDVGVVIYHWKSDWQFSRLHDVDEAYPNMYGELYQYSGVAAGEIPESIDYLVNGRKEFLTAAAAGNSIADPLVQEAIGPVQKMRAEGFGTIEPEAEQDAGGMGVWHEGRWRVTFSVPRQQSRFKFEEGAALPFSFAVWDGAQGERNGQKAFSFWHDLSLGAAPVIGTSPSAEDDGGGGFLVPLLSSAGGVTVAAVMAAVGFRLWRGRERPPE
;
A
#
# COMPACT_ATOMS: atom_id res chain seq x y z
N MET A 1 -10.13 -59.92 51.32
CA MET A 1 -9.91 -60.73 50.09
C MET A 1 -8.48 -60.49 49.62
N LYS A 2 -7.63 -61.49 49.25
CA LYS A 2 -7.68 -62.34 48.03
C LYS A 2 -7.77 -61.47 46.75
N ILE A 3 -6.96 -61.59 45.70
CA ILE A 3 -5.85 -62.54 45.34
C ILE A 3 -5.07 -61.86 44.17
N ILE A 4 -3.76 -62.04 43.87
CA ILE A 4 -2.62 -62.78 44.45
C ILE A 4 -1.29 -62.06 44.04
N ASP A 5 -0.12 -62.53 44.49
CA ASP A 5 1.25 -62.03 44.13
C ASP A 5 1.97 -62.94 43.13
N LYS A 6 2.76 -62.36 42.18
CA LYS A 6 4.13 -62.79 41.84
C LYS A 6 4.87 -61.95 40.78
N THR A 7 6.20 -62.06 40.81
CA THR A 7 7.20 -61.29 40.05
C THR A 7 7.91 -62.11 38.96
N LEU A 8 8.74 -61.44 38.13
CA LEU A 8 9.80 -62.01 37.24
C LEU A 8 9.28 -62.76 35.97
N SER A 9 10.00 -62.84 34.83
CA SER A 9 11.25 -62.17 34.39
C SER A 9 11.52 -62.37 32.88
N ARG A 10 12.06 -61.33 32.21
CA ARG A 10 12.98 -61.33 31.03
C ARG A 10 12.72 -62.24 29.79
N ARG A 11 12.84 -61.58 28.62
CA ARG A 11 13.38 -62.09 27.32
C ARG A 11 12.58 -63.20 26.62
N SER A 12 12.57 -63.33 25.28
CA SER A 12 12.89 -62.44 24.15
C SER A 12 12.67 -63.24 22.84
N LEU A 13 12.38 -62.58 21.70
CA LEU A 13 12.32 -63.19 20.34
C LEU A 13 11.09 -64.13 20.15
N LEU A 14 10.49 -64.32 18.96
CA LEU A 14 10.67 -63.72 17.61
C LEU A 14 9.40 -63.91 16.76
N THR A 15 9.35 -63.28 15.58
CA THR A 15 8.55 -63.62 14.36
C THR A 15 7.02 -63.78 14.42
N GLY A 16 6.36 -63.17 13.42
CA GLY A 16 5.10 -63.67 12.83
C GLY A 16 3.82 -62.93 13.24
N GLY A 17 3.41 -61.94 12.43
CA GLY A 17 2.17 -61.17 12.68
C GLY A 17 1.97 -59.99 11.73
N ALA A 18 1.85 -60.26 10.43
CA ALA A 18 1.53 -59.24 9.43
C ALA A 18 0.02 -58.96 9.35
N VAL A 19 -0.35 -57.93 8.59
CA VAL A 19 -1.72 -57.52 8.21
C VAL A 19 -2.55 -56.86 9.33
N ALA A 20 -2.43 -55.53 9.45
CA ALA A 20 -3.54 -54.60 9.71
C ALA A 20 -3.16 -53.10 9.58
N VAL A 21 -2.28 -52.71 8.64
CA VAL A 21 -2.05 -51.27 8.37
C VAL A 21 -3.24 -50.75 7.56
N LEU A 22 -4.21 -50.17 8.27
CA LEU A 22 -5.39 -49.57 7.64
C LEU A 22 -4.93 -48.34 6.83
N GLY A 23 -5.13 -48.39 5.52
CA GLY A 23 -4.63 -47.40 4.58
C GLY A 23 -5.39 -46.07 4.64
N TYR A 24 -5.19 -45.29 5.71
CA TYR A 24 -5.61 -43.89 5.74
C TYR A 24 -4.67 -43.06 4.86
N MET A 25 -4.84 -43.19 3.54
CA MET A 25 -4.24 -42.28 2.59
C MET A 25 -4.73 -40.87 2.91
N VAL A 26 -3.86 -40.08 3.55
CA VAL A 26 -3.97 -38.62 3.51
C VAL A 26 -3.79 -38.24 2.05
N ARG A 27 -4.89 -38.22 1.28
CA ARG A 27 -4.94 -37.53 0.01
C ARG A 27 -4.50 -36.10 0.32
N PRO A 28 -3.35 -35.61 -0.18
CA PRO A 28 -3.05 -34.21 -0.06
C PRO A 28 -4.16 -33.48 -0.82
N VAL A 29 -5.01 -32.77 -0.08
CA VAL A 29 -5.94 -31.83 -0.69
C VAL A 29 -5.10 -30.65 -1.12
N PHE A 30 -4.42 -30.83 -2.25
CA PHE A 30 -3.97 -29.76 -3.10
C PHE A 30 -5.23 -29.00 -3.52
N ARG A 31 -5.68 -28.09 -2.66
CA ARG A 31 -6.32 -26.86 -3.13
C ARG A 31 -5.30 -26.27 -4.08
N SER A 32 -5.50 -26.47 -5.39
CA SER A 32 -4.81 -25.67 -6.39
C SER A 32 -5.12 -24.22 -6.03
N ALA A 33 -4.13 -23.52 -5.48
CA ALA A 33 -4.16 -22.09 -5.45
C ALA A 33 -4.26 -21.67 -6.91
N LYS A 34 -5.47 -21.31 -7.35
CA LYS A 34 -5.60 -20.51 -8.56
C LYS A 34 -4.74 -19.28 -8.27
N ALA A 35 -3.66 -19.11 -9.03
CA ALA A 35 -2.96 -17.84 -9.03
C ALA A 35 -4.03 -16.78 -9.30
N GLN A 36 -4.28 -15.91 -8.31
CA GLN A 36 -5.33 -14.93 -8.41
C GLN A 36 -4.90 -13.96 -9.50
N ALA A 37 -5.54 -14.05 -10.67
CA ALA A 37 -5.16 -13.28 -11.84
C ALA A 37 -5.19 -11.80 -11.45
N GLN A 38 -4.01 -11.19 -11.35
CA GLN A 38 -3.86 -9.79 -11.01
C GLN A 38 -4.61 -8.99 -12.08
N ALA A 39 -5.60 -8.22 -11.65
CA ALA A 39 -6.38 -7.38 -12.55
C ALA A 39 -5.43 -6.40 -13.23
N ALA A 40 -5.27 -6.53 -14.55
CA ALA A 40 -4.45 -5.66 -15.36
C ALA A 40 -5.16 -4.32 -15.60
N ILE A 41 -4.45 -3.23 -15.39
CA ILE A 41 -4.94 -1.87 -15.53
C ILE A 41 -4.55 -1.39 -16.92
N VAL A 42 -5.55 -1.00 -17.71
CA VAL A 42 -5.35 -0.62 -19.12
C VAL A 42 -5.75 0.83 -19.30
N ALA A 43 -4.75 1.71 -19.34
CA ALA A 43 -4.96 3.14 -19.50
C ALA A 43 -5.44 3.46 -20.92
N THR A 44 -6.44 4.32 -21.04
CA THR A 44 -7.07 4.66 -22.34
C THR A 44 -6.60 6.04 -22.82
N PRO A 45 -6.22 6.21 -24.10
CA PRO A 45 -5.71 7.49 -24.60
C PRO A 45 -6.79 8.57 -24.64
N VAL A 46 -6.43 9.78 -24.21
CA VAL A 46 -7.25 11.00 -24.27
C VAL A 46 -6.38 12.18 -24.73
N GLY A 47 -7.03 13.28 -25.16
CA GLY A 47 -6.30 14.51 -25.55
C GLY A 47 -5.70 15.27 -24.36
N GLU A 48 -6.26 15.10 -23.16
CA GLU A 48 -5.82 15.68 -21.89
C GLU A 48 -6.40 14.83 -20.75
N VAL A 49 -5.59 14.47 -19.76
CA VAL A 49 -6.00 13.79 -18.52
C VAL A 49 -6.85 14.73 -17.65
N PRO A 50 -8.11 14.39 -17.34
CA PRO A 50 -8.95 15.19 -16.44
C PRO A 50 -8.44 15.21 -15.00
N VAL A 51 -8.39 16.39 -14.39
CA VAL A 51 -8.14 16.54 -12.94
C VAL A 51 -9.39 16.21 -12.12
N HIS A 52 -10.60 16.50 -12.62
CA HIS A 52 -11.83 16.36 -11.83
C HIS A 52 -12.32 14.89 -11.76
N PRO A 53 -12.61 14.33 -10.56
CA PRO A 53 -13.00 12.91 -10.43
C PRO A 53 -14.34 12.53 -11.08
N VAL A 54 -15.23 13.50 -11.29
CA VAL A 54 -16.52 13.30 -11.98
C VAL A 54 -16.52 13.75 -13.45
N ASP A 55 -15.35 14.03 -14.04
CA ASP A 55 -15.25 14.38 -15.47
C ASP A 55 -15.74 13.23 -16.36
N PRO A 56 -16.60 13.50 -17.37
CA PRO A 56 -17.16 12.45 -18.22
C PRO A 56 -16.12 11.66 -19.03
N ARG A 57 -14.89 12.17 -19.23
CA ARG A 57 -13.78 11.43 -19.85
C ARG A 57 -13.47 10.11 -19.13
N TRP A 58 -13.67 10.04 -17.81
CA TRP A 58 -13.48 8.80 -17.04
C TRP A 58 -14.42 7.66 -17.45
N SER A 59 -15.52 7.93 -18.15
CA SER A 59 -16.41 6.89 -18.70
C SER A 59 -15.82 6.13 -19.90
N GLN A 60 -14.74 6.64 -20.50
CA GLN A 60 -14.03 6.01 -21.61
C GLN A 60 -13.04 4.94 -21.12
N ALA A 61 -12.59 5.03 -19.87
CA ALA A 61 -11.63 4.11 -19.27
C ALA A 61 -12.28 2.78 -18.87
N LYS A 62 -11.51 1.69 -19.02
CA LYS A 62 -11.86 0.39 -18.44
C LYS A 62 -11.73 0.43 -16.91
N VAL A 63 -12.66 -0.22 -16.22
CA VAL A 63 -12.59 -0.39 -14.76
C VAL A 63 -11.82 -1.68 -14.44
N ALA A 64 -10.80 -1.57 -13.59
CA ALA A 64 -10.10 -2.69 -12.98
C ALA A 64 -10.43 -2.70 -11.48
N THR A 65 -11.02 -3.79 -10.97
CA THR A 65 -11.32 -3.94 -9.54
C THR A 65 -10.11 -4.58 -8.84
N ILE A 66 -9.50 -3.85 -7.91
CA ILE A 66 -8.31 -4.24 -7.17
C ILE A 66 -8.73 -4.68 -5.76
N THR A 67 -8.40 -5.91 -5.36
CA THR A 67 -8.59 -6.38 -3.98
C THR A 67 -7.48 -5.81 -3.09
N LEU A 68 -7.86 -5.24 -1.94
CA LEU A 68 -6.91 -4.80 -0.92
C LEU A 68 -6.84 -5.80 0.23
N ASN A 69 -5.73 -5.75 0.96
CA ASN A 69 -5.37 -6.66 2.05
C ASN A 69 -5.05 -5.82 3.30
N PRO A 70 -5.35 -6.31 4.51
CA PRO A 70 -4.94 -5.64 5.75
C PRO A 70 -3.44 -5.75 5.97
N GLN A 71 -2.82 -4.69 6.50
CA GLN A 71 -1.41 -4.72 6.91
C GLN A 71 -1.23 -5.53 8.21
N ASP A 72 -1.15 -6.86 8.07
CA ASP A 72 -0.99 -7.81 9.19
C ASP A 72 0.48 -8.23 9.44
N LEU A 73 1.39 -7.92 8.51
CA LEU A 73 2.77 -8.42 8.53
C LEU A 73 3.60 -7.86 9.70
N VAL A 74 3.70 -6.52 9.79
CA VAL A 74 4.55 -5.76 10.73
C VAL A 74 3.69 -5.03 11.76
N LEU A 75 4.22 -4.74 12.95
CA LEU A 75 3.52 -3.95 13.98
C LEU A 75 3.58 -2.44 13.68
N PRO A 76 2.53 -1.66 14.00
CA PRO A 76 1.21 -2.06 14.51
C PRO A 76 0.35 -2.71 13.41
N ARG A 77 -0.29 -3.85 13.74
CA ARG A 77 -1.01 -4.69 12.78
C ARG A 77 -2.48 -4.30 12.66
N VAL A 78 -2.98 -4.31 11.43
CA VAL A 78 -4.40 -4.41 11.09
C VAL A 78 -4.67 -5.86 10.69
N PHE A 79 -5.79 -6.43 11.13
CA PHE A 79 -6.20 -7.80 10.75
C PHE A 79 -7.42 -7.84 9.83
N GLU A 80 -8.24 -6.79 9.83
CA GLU A 80 -9.38 -6.57 8.95
C GLU A 80 -9.25 -5.12 8.47
N ALA A 81 -9.13 -4.92 7.15
CA ALA A 81 -9.00 -3.59 6.55
C ALA A 81 -10.39 -3.02 6.31
N ALA A 82 -10.55 -1.71 6.51
CA ALA A 82 -11.83 -1.05 6.29
C ALA A 82 -12.26 -1.13 4.82
N THR A 83 -11.34 -0.76 3.92
CA THR A 83 -11.55 -0.85 2.47
C THR A 83 -11.05 -2.19 1.92
N ALA A 84 -11.96 -3.09 1.54
CA ALA A 84 -11.63 -4.40 0.96
C ALA A 84 -11.31 -4.38 -0.55
N LEU A 85 -11.74 -3.35 -1.28
CA LEU A 85 -11.50 -3.19 -2.71
C LEU A 85 -11.47 -1.72 -3.15
N VAL A 86 -10.78 -1.45 -4.25
CA VAL A 86 -10.82 -0.17 -4.96
C VAL A 86 -11.08 -0.40 -6.45
N GLU A 87 -11.96 0.40 -7.05
CA GLU A 87 -12.19 0.44 -8.49
C GLU A 87 -11.22 1.45 -9.12
N VAL A 88 -10.37 0.99 -10.04
CA VAL A 88 -9.35 1.82 -10.69
C VAL A 88 -9.69 1.99 -12.17
N LYS A 89 -9.68 3.24 -12.64
CA LYS A 89 -9.75 3.61 -14.06
C LYS A 89 -8.47 4.36 -14.41
N ALA A 90 -7.95 4.16 -15.62
CA ALA A 90 -6.74 4.84 -16.07
C ALA A 90 -6.93 5.51 -17.44
N LEU A 91 -6.34 6.70 -17.59
CA LEU A 91 -6.32 7.53 -18.79
C LEU A 91 -4.88 8.03 -19.03
N TYR A 92 -4.50 8.36 -20.26
CA TYR A 92 -3.21 9.02 -20.51
C TYR A 92 -3.29 9.96 -21.71
N ASP A 93 -2.45 11.00 -21.71
CA ASP A 93 -2.24 11.91 -22.83
C ASP A 93 -0.76 11.87 -23.28
N ALA A 94 -0.26 12.93 -23.94
CA ALA A 94 1.14 13.00 -24.36
C ALA A 94 2.14 12.99 -23.18
N ASP A 95 1.77 13.64 -22.07
CA ASP A 95 2.68 14.08 -21.01
C ASP A 95 2.31 13.53 -19.63
N ARG A 96 1.05 13.13 -19.38
CA ARG A 96 0.55 12.66 -18.08
C ARG A 96 -0.18 11.32 -18.14
N LEU A 97 -0.07 10.57 -17.05
CA LEU A 97 -0.84 9.36 -16.74
C LEU A 97 -1.82 9.71 -15.62
N GLY A 98 -3.11 9.56 -15.91
CA GLY A 98 -4.21 9.74 -14.97
C GLY A 98 -4.71 8.41 -14.42
N LEU A 99 -4.92 8.34 -13.11
CA LEU A 99 -5.68 7.27 -12.46
C LEU A 99 -6.84 7.89 -11.68
N LEU A 100 -8.01 7.27 -11.73
CA LEU A 100 -9.14 7.52 -10.85
C LEU A 100 -9.35 6.28 -9.99
N MET A 101 -9.23 6.45 -8.68
CA MET A 101 -9.53 5.45 -7.65
C MET A 101 -10.90 5.74 -7.04
N GLU A 102 -11.77 4.75 -6.96
CA GLU A 102 -13.07 4.85 -6.29
C GLU A 102 -13.23 3.72 -5.26
N TRP A 103 -13.48 4.05 -4.00
CA TRP A 103 -13.79 3.06 -2.95
C TRP A 103 -15.12 3.38 -2.26
N GLY A 104 -15.51 2.56 -1.28
CA GLY A 104 -16.67 2.79 -0.41
C GLY A 104 -16.17 3.16 0.97
N ASP A 105 -16.73 4.22 1.54
CA ASP A 105 -16.23 4.87 2.75
C ASP A 105 -17.40 5.61 3.43
N SER A 106 -17.82 5.16 4.60
CA SER A 106 -19.07 5.64 5.21
C SER A 106 -18.97 7.04 5.81
N GLU A 107 -17.76 7.47 6.18
CA GLU A 107 -17.50 8.78 6.76
C GLU A 107 -16.67 9.61 5.76
N ARG A 108 -16.28 10.83 6.14
CA ARG A 108 -15.56 11.76 5.25
C ARG A 108 -14.53 12.52 6.08
N ASP A 109 -13.52 11.78 6.51
CA ASP A 109 -12.53 12.25 7.45
C ASP A 109 -11.50 13.13 6.75
N VAL A 110 -11.68 14.44 6.92
CA VAL A 110 -10.80 15.47 6.35
C VAL A 110 -10.23 16.41 7.41
N ASP A 111 -10.81 16.44 8.60
CA ASP A 111 -10.53 17.43 9.64
C ASP A 111 -9.58 16.88 10.70
N LEU A 112 -8.73 17.75 11.27
CA LEU A 112 -7.62 17.35 12.16
C LEU A 112 -7.54 18.13 13.49
N GLY A 113 -8.57 18.91 13.83
CA GLY A 113 -8.62 19.71 15.07
C GLY A 113 -8.63 18.91 16.39
N THR A 114 -8.63 17.57 16.35
CA THR A 114 -8.54 16.72 17.55
C THR A 114 -7.51 15.60 17.44
N VAL A 115 -6.93 15.22 18.57
CA VAL A 115 -5.82 14.23 18.70
C VAL A 115 -6.19 12.76 18.41
N LEU A 116 -7.44 12.48 18.04
CA LEU A 116 -7.93 11.13 17.69
C LEU A 116 -8.58 11.06 16.30
N GLN A 117 -8.66 12.16 15.56
CA GLN A 117 -9.04 12.14 14.15
C GLN A 117 -7.85 11.73 13.29
N PHE A 118 -8.15 10.98 12.23
CA PHE A 118 -7.19 10.59 11.21
C PHE A 118 -7.82 10.86 9.84
N ARG A 119 -6.99 11.27 8.88
CA ARG A 119 -7.43 11.62 7.53
C ARG A 119 -7.74 10.38 6.71
N ASP A 120 -8.74 10.49 5.83
CA ASP A 120 -8.83 9.63 4.66
C ASP A 120 -7.63 9.86 3.74
N ALA A 121 -7.08 8.78 3.19
CA ALA A 121 -5.96 8.87 2.27
C ALA A 121 -5.97 7.75 1.23
N ALA A 122 -5.30 8.02 0.12
CA ALA A 122 -5.06 7.04 -0.93
C ALA A 122 -3.65 7.21 -1.48
N ALA A 123 -3.02 6.12 -1.90
CA ALA A 123 -1.72 6.19 -2.55
C ALA A 123 -1.60 5.20 -3.71
N ILE A 124 -0.86 5.63 -4.73
CA ILE A 124 -0.35 4.79 -5.81
C ILE A 124 1.17 4.67 -5.65
N GLN A 125 1.70 3.50 -5.96
CA GLN A 125 3.13 3.17 -5.83
C GLN A 125 3.60 2.42 -7.08
N PHE A 126 4.80 2.72 -7.57
CA PHE A 126 5.48 1.98 -8.64
C PHE A 126 7.01 2.01 -8.43
N PRO A 127 7.81 1.05 -8.96
CA PRO A 127 9.27 1.06 -8.82
C PRO A 127 9.92 2.31 -9.42
N GLU A 128 10.96 2.84 -8.78
CA GLU A 128 11.80 3.87 -9.42
C GLU A 128 12.45 3.37 -10.71
N ASP A 129 12.80 2.08 -10.73
CA ASP A 129 13.53 1.41 -11.79
C ASP A 129 12.82 0.09 -12.15
N PRO A 130 11.88 0.10 -13.10
CA PRO A 130 11.11 -1.08 -13.48
C PRO A 130 11.94 -2.12 -14.26
N SER A 131 13.23 -1.85 -14.53
CA SER A 131 14.16 -2.88 -15.04
C SER A 131 14.66 -3.83 -13.95
N LEU A 132 14.46 -3.47 -12.67
CA LEU A 132 14.85 -4.27 -11.52
C LEU A 132 13.71 -5.19 -11.08
N ASP A 133 13.82 -6.47 -11.44
CA ASP A 133 12.87 -7.60 -11.24
C ASP A 133 12.63 -7.99 -9.75
N ALA A 134 12.76 -7.04 -8.82
CA ALA A 134 12.87 -7.31 -7.39
C ALA A 134 12.21 -6.27 -6.46
N ALA A 135 11.74 -5.11 -6.95
CA ALA A 135 11.18 -4.06 -6.08
C ALA A 135 9.99 -4.58 -5.25
N SER A 136 10.07 -4.52 -3.93
CA SER A 136 8.99 -5.02 -3.07
C SER A 136 7.76 -4.11 -3.10
N PHE A 137 6.57 -4.71 -3.12
CA PHE A 137 5.32 -3.97 -2.87
C PHE A 137 5.28 -3.37 -1.45
N MET A 138 6.11 -3.88 -0.52
CA MET A 138 6.30 -3.35 0.84
C MET A 138 7.17 -2.08 0.86
N MET A 139 6.86 -1.16 -0.05
CA MET A 139 7.53 0.14 -0.24
C MET A 139 9.00 0.05 -0.69
N GLY A 140 9.33 -0.95 -1.52
CA GLY A 140 10.67 -1.20 -2.03
C GLY A 140 11.58 -1.96 -1.04
N GLN A 141 12.89 -1.87 -1.27
CA GLN A 141 13.93 -2.27 -0.31
C GLN A 141 15.19 -1.44 -0.54
N LYS A 142 16.20 -1.61 0.33
CA LYS A 142 17.52 -1.00 0.17
C LYS A 142 18.07 -1.23 -1.24
N ASP A 143 18.59 -0.16 -1.84
CA ASP A 143 19.17 -0.07 -3.18
C ASP A 143 18.17 -0.32 -4.34
N VAL A 144 16.88 -0.57 -4.05
CA VAL A 144 15.80 -0.82 -5.03
C VAL A 144 14.49 -0.18 -4.55
N GLY A 145 14.37 1.14 -4.76
CA GLY A 145 13.27 1.94 -4.25
C GLY A 145 12.01 1.99 -5.12
N VAL A 146 10.99 2.65 -4.57
CA VAL A 146 9.70 2.94 -5.22
C VAL A 146 9.39 4.44 -5.14
N VAL A 147 8.67 4.93 -6.15
CA VAL A 147 7.97 6.23 -6.10
C VAL A 147 6.57 5.97 -5.54
N ILE A 148 6.13 6.83 -4.62
CA ILE A 148 4.80 6.80 -4.02
C ILE A 148 4.17 8.19 -4.20
N TYR A 149 2.96 8.23 -4.75
CA TYR A 149 2.13 9.43 -4.76
C TYR A 149 0.97 9.24 -3.80
N HIS A 150 0.85 10.13 -2.81
CA HIS A 150 -0.04 10.00 -1.67
C HIS A 150 -0.98 11.20 -1.57
N TRP A 151 -2.24 10.96 -1.96
CA TRP A 151 -3.36 11.89 -1.76
C TRP A 151 -3.78 11.88 -0.30
N LYS A 152 -4.02 13.07 0.25
CA LYS A 152 -4.45 13.28 1.63
C LYS A 152 -5.66 14.21 1.65
N SER A 153 -6.73 13.81 2.33
CA SER A 153 -8.00 14.53 2.30
C SER A 153 -7.92 15.93 2.95
N ASP A 154 -7.28 16.02 4.11
CA ASP A 154 -7.05 17.25 4.88
C ASP A 154 -6.29 18.32 4.08
N TRP A 155 -5.21 17.93 3.39
CA TRP A 155 -4.41 18.84 2.55
C TRP A 155 -5.23 19.49 1.43
N GLN A 156 -6.37 18.89 1.07
CA GLN A 156 -7.29 19.44 0.07
C GLN A 156 -8.41 20.31 0.67
N PHE A 157 -8.98 19.90 1.81
CA PHE A 157 -10.23 20.47 2.32
C PHE A 157 -10.05 21.33 3.58
N SER A 158 -9.11 20.98 4.44
CA SER A 158 -9.06 21.40 5.84
C SER A 158 -7.63 21.65 6.34
N ARG A 159 -6.71 22.03 5.44
CA ARG A 159 -5.29 22.28 5.76
C ARG A 159 -5.03 23.39 6.79
N LEU A 160 -6.04 24.24 7.05
CA LEU A 160 -6.01 25.29 8.07
C LEU A 160 -6.84 24.94 9.31
N HIS A 161 -7.63 23.87 9.27
CA HIS A 161 -8.51 23.46 10.38
C HIS A 161 -7.65 23.01 11.57
N ASP A 162 -7.71 23.80 12.63
CA ASP A 162 -6.90 23.64 13.85
C ASP A 162 -7.83 23.32 15.05
N VAL A 163 -7.35 23.52 16.27
CA VAL A 163 -8.10 23.15 17.48
C VAL A 163 -9.35 24.01 17.69
N ASP A 164 -9.42 25.25 17.18
CA ASP A 164 -10.55 26.15 17.45
C ASP A 164 -11.79 25.93 16.59
N GLU A 165 -11.73 25.41 15.35
CA GLU A 165 -12.95 24.95 14.67
C GLU A 165 -13.54 23.70 15.32
N ALA A 166 -12.69 22.81 15.87
CA ALA A 166 -13.13 21.66 16.66
C ALA A 166 -13.69 22.06 18.04
N TYR A 167 -13.19 23.16 18.62
CA TYR A 167 -13.59 23.65 19.94
C TYR A 167 -13.91 25.17 19.92
N PRO A 168 -14.99 25.62 19.25
CA PRO A 168 -15.31 27.04 19.03
C PRO A 168 -15.78 27.81 20.29
N ASN A 169 -15.65 27.20 21.46
CA ASN A 169 -15.85 27.83 22.78
C ASN A 169 -14.57 27.76 23.65
N MET A 170 -13.43 27.38 23.06
CA MET A 170 -12.12 27.50 23.68
C MET A 170 -11.78 28.98 23.89
N TYR A 171 -11.05 29.29 24.95
CA TYR A 171 -10.63 30.65 25.27
C TYR A 171 -9.11 30.78 25.17
N GLY A 172 -8.64 31.63 24.26
CA GLY A 172 -7.23 32.01 24.16
C GLY A 172 -6.88 33.13 25.15
N GLU A 173 -5.77 32.98 25.87
CA GLU A 173 -5.24 34.07 26.72
C GLU A 173 -4.36 35.03 25.89
N LEU A 174 -3.07 34.71 25.75
CA LEU A 174 -2.10 35.44 24.95
C LEU A 174 -1.07 34.47 24.40
N TYR A 175 -1.16 34.21 23.09
CA TYR A 175 -0.17 33.43 22.36
C TYR A 175 0.98 34.34 21.96
N GLN A 176 2.17 34.10 22.52
CA GLN A 176 3.31 34.96 22.24
C GLN A 176 3.81 34.75 20.80
N TYR A 177 4.06 35.85 20.11
CA TYR A 177 4.67 35.92 18.76
C TYR A 177 3.88 35.25 17.62
N SER A 178 2.58 35.03 17.80
CA SER A 178 1.64 34.63 16.75
C SER A 178 1.36 35.72 15.73
N GLY A 179 1.26 36.98 16.17
CA GLY A 179 0.84 38.12 15.36
C GLY A 179 -0.60 38.58 15.63
N VAL A 180 -1.44 37.73 16.24
CA VAL A 180 -2.82 38.06 16.65
C VAL A 180 -2.87 38.84 17.97
N ALA A 181 -4.03 39.39 18.32
CA ALA A 181 -4.24 40.14 19.55
C ALA A 181 -4.43 39.24 20.80
N ALA A 182 -4.39 39.86 21.98
CA ALA A 182 -4.73 39.16 23.22
C ALA A 182 -6.24 38.87 23.29
N GLY A 183 -6.63 37.65 23.66
CA GLY A 183 -8.01 37.16 23.59
C GLY A 183 -8.40 36.51 22.25
N GLU A 184 -7.53 36.54 21.24
CA GLU A 184 -7.67 35.77 20.00
C GLU A 184 -6.88 34.45 20.10
N ILE A 185 -7.41 33.38 19.51
CA ILE A 185 -6.66 32.14 19.28
C ILE A 185 -6.03 32.26 17.90
N PRO A 186 -4.70 32.12 17.76
CA PRO A 186 -4.06 32.09 16.45
C PRO A 186 -4.16 30.71 15.82
N GLU A 187 -4.48 30.69 14.53
CA GLU A 187 -4.26 29.52 13.68
C GLU A 187 -2.75 29.24 13.53
N SER A 188 -2.40 28.02 13.12
CA SER A 188 -1.02 27.73 12.68
C SER A 188 -0.53 28.65 11.54
N ILE A 189 -1.40 29.18 10.68
CA ILE A 189 -1.01 30.08 9.58
C ILE A 189 -0.52 31.45 10.06
N ASP A 190 -1.02 31.96 11.20
CA ASP A 190 -0.62 33.27 11.73
C ASP A 190 0.87 33.31 12.05
N TYR A 191 1.37 32.27 12.73
CA TYR A 191 2.79 32.11 13.04
C TYR A 191 3.69 32.05 11.79
N LEU A 192 3.14 31.68 10.62
CA LEU A 192 3.87 31.60 9.36
C LEU A 192 3.86 32.91 8.54
N VAL A 193 2.79 33.70 8.66
CA VAL A 193 2.55 34.90 7.83
C VAL A 193 2.72 36.21 8.61
N ASN A 194 2.19 36.27 9.83
CA ASN A 194 2.11 37.48 10.67
C ASN A 194 3.10 37.46 11.84
N GLY A 195 3.40 36.26 12.37
CA GLY A 195 4.16 36.03 13.59
C GLY A 195 5.60 35.57 13.37
N ARG A 196 6.02 34.58 14.18
CA ARG A 196 7.37 34.02 14.17
C ARG A 196 7.34 32.50 14.03
N LYS A 197 7.70 32.02 12.83
CA LYS A 197 7.68 30.60 12.43
C LYS A 197 8.47 29.69 13.37
N GLU A 198 9.50 30.20 14.05
CA GLU A 198 10.30 29.45 15.01
C GLU A 198 9.50 28.85 16.18
N PHE A 199 8.31 29.40 16.47
CA PHE A 199 7.40 28.88 17.50
C PHE A 199 6.61 27.66 17.03
N LEU A 200 6.39 27.51 15.72
CA LEU A 200 5.96 26.27 15.09
C LEU A 200 7.19 25.41 14.75
N THR A 201 7.82 24.87 15.79
CA THR A 201 9.13 24.19 15.69
C THR A 201 9.21 23.10 14.61
N ALA A 202 8.12 22.38 14.36
CA ALA A 202 8.04 21.39 13.28
C ALA A 202 8.03 22.03 11.87
N ALA A 203 7.29 23.11 11.65
CA ALA A 203 7.30 23.88 10.41
C ALA A 203 8.64 24.59 10.19
N ALA A 204 9.24 25.14 11.26
CA ALA A 204 10.58 25.72 11.24
C ALA A 204 11.67 24.69 10.89
N ALA A 205 11.48 23.42 11.28
CA ALA A 205 12.34 22.31 10.88
C ALA A 205 12.04 21.74 9.48
N GLY A 206 11.10 22.34 8.73
CA GLY A 206 10.76 21.92 7.35
C GLY A 206 9.82 20.73 7.24
N ASN A 207 9.11 20.34 8.31
CA ASN A 207 8.15 19.24 8.25
C ASN A 207 6.88 19.64 7.48
N SER A 208 6.75 19.16 6.25
CA SER A 208 5.56 19.39 5.39
C SER A 208 4.20 19.03 6.03
N ILE A 209 4.16 18.11 7.00
CA ILE A 209 2.91 17.76 7.71
C ILE A 209 2.48 18.88 8.67
N ALA A 210 3.40 19.75 9.11
CA ALA A 210 3.14 20.81 10.09
C ALA A 210 3.15 22.23 9.49
N ASP A 211 3.22 22.36 8.16
CA ASP A 211 3.39 23.65 7.46
C ASP A 211 2.34 23.81 6.34
N PRO A 212 1.17 24.42 6.60
CA PRO A 212 0.11 24.57 5.61
C PRO A 212 0.46 25.38 4.35
N LEU A 213 1.55 26.18 4.37
CA LEU A 213 2.06 26.84 3.16
C LEU A 213 2.83 25.86 2.27
N VAL A 214 3.59 24.93 2.87
CA VAL A 214 4.21 23.82 2.13
C VAL A 214 3.16 22.86 1.60
N GLN A 215 2.09 22.58 2.35
CA GLN A 215 0.97 21.75 1.88
C GLN A 215 0.27 22.38 0.67
N GLU A 216 0.03 23.69 0.69
CA GLU A 216 -0.53 24.42 -0.45
C GLU A 216 0.39 24.42 -1.68
N ALA A 217 1.71 24.58 -1.48
CA ALA A 217 2.68 24.54 -2.57
C ALA A 217 2.84 23.16 -3.22
N ILE A 218 2.58 22.08 -2.47
CA ILE A 218 2.56 20.69 -2.99
C ILE A 218 1.19 20.35 -3.61
N GLY A 219 0.11 20.89 -3.04
CA GLY A 219 -1.25 20.44 -3.32
C GLY A 219 -1.59 19.10 -2.63
N PRO A 220 -2.76 18.52 -2.92
CA PRO A 220 -3.30 17.42 -2.12
C PRO A 220 -2.61 16.06 -2.36
N VAL A 221 -1.76 15.93 -3.38
CA VAL A 221 -1.02 14.70 -3.72
C VAL A 221 0.48 14.95 -3.60
N GLN A 222 1.13 14.31 -2.63
CA GLN A 222 2.57 14.43 -2.41
C GLN A 222 3.32 13.28 -3.09
N LYS A 223 4.36 13.62 -3.86
CA LYS A 223 5.38 12.68 -4.34
C LYS A 223 6.35 12.35 -3.21
N MET A 224 6.67 11.07 -3.06
CA MET A 224 7.55 10.53 -2.03
C MET A 224 8.36 9.37 -2.60
N ARG A 225 9.45 9.05 -1.91
CA ARG A 225 10.36 7.95 -2.20
C ARG A 225 10.39 6.97 -1.03
N ALA A 226 10.67 5.69 -1.27
CA ALA A 226 10.98 4.73 -0.22
C ALA A 226 11.92 3.61 -0.70
N GLU A 227 12.78 3.12 0.19
CA GLU A 227 13.66 1.94 0.03
C GLU A 227 13.33 0.88 1.11
N GLY A 228 12.04 0.59 1.25
CA GLY A 228 11.45 -0.27 2.27
C GLY A 228 10.52 0.48 3.23
N PHE A 229 9.69 -0.27 3.95
CA PHE A 229 8.84 0.31 4.99
C PHE A 229 9.68 1.05 6.06
N GLY A 230 9.25 2.25 6.44
CA GLY A 230 9.96 3.09 7.41
C GLY A 230 11.10 3.95 6.85
N THR A 231 11.43 3.87 5.56
CA THR A 231 12.37 4.78 4.87
C THR A 231 11.65 5.77 3.94
N ILE A 232 10.36 6.01 4.16
CA ILE A 232 9.55 6.91 3.33
C ILE A 232 9.89 8.37 3.60
N GLU A 233 10.18 9.12 2.54
CA GLU A 233 10.53 10.55 2.60
C GLU A 233 9.90 11.34 1.44
N PRO A 234 9.57 12.63 1.61
CA PRO A 234 9.11 13.48 0.52
C PRO A 234 10.18 13.64 -0.57
N GLU A 235 9.75 13.58 -1.83
CA GLU A 235 10.63 13.95 -2.94
C GLU A 235 10.86 15.46 -3.00
N ALA A 236 12.04 15.88 -3.48
CA ALA A 236 12.35 17.31 -3.63
C ALA A 236 11.61 17.94 -4.83
N GLU A 237 11.34 17.15 -5.86
CA GLU A 237 10.50 17.53 -7.00
C GLU A 237 9.06 17.08 -6.75
N GLN A 238 8.09 17.99 -6.90
CA GLN A 238 6.67 17.72 -6.69
C GLN A 238 5.94 18.04 -8.00
N ASP A 239 5.54 16.98 -8.71
CA ASP A 239 5.07 17.02 -10.10
C ASP A 239 3.64 16.48 -10.29
N ALA A 240 3.02 16.03 -9.20
CA ALA A 240 1.69 15.45 -9.18
C ALA A 240 0.58 16.51 -9.28
N GLY A 241 -0.54 16.10 -9.85
CA GLY A 241 -1.84 16.71 -9.61
C GLY A 241 -2.82 15.66 -9.12
N GLY A 242 -3.92 16.09 -8.52
CA GLY A 242 -4.99 15.19 -8.11
C GLY A 242 -6.06 15.91 -7.32
N MET A 243 -7.20 15.25 -7.14
CA MET A 243 -8.32 15.77 -6.38
C MET A 243 -9.21 14.63 -5.88
N GLY A 244 -9.66 14.68 -4.64
CA GLY A 244 -10.70 13.83 -4.08
C GLY A 244 -12.06 14.52 -4.10
N VAL A 245 -13.11 13.74 -4.37
CA VAL A 245 -14.51 14.10 -4.15
C VAL A 245 -15.17 12.95 -3.39
N TRP A 246 -15.81 13.25 -2.26
CA TRP A 246 -16.64 12.29 -1.54
C TRP A 246 -18.12 12.56 -1.81
N HIS A 247 -18.90 11.51 -2.03
CA HIS A 247 -20.34 11.60 -2.22
C HIS A 247 -21.03 10.27 -1.88
N GLU A 248 -22.13 10.32 -1.12
CA GLU A 248 -22.99 9.17 -0.79
C GLU A 248 -22.23 7.92 -0.31
N GLY A 249 -21.28 8.10 0.62
CA GLY A 249 -20.52 6.98 1.19
C GLY A 249 -19.45 6.40 0.26
N ARG A 250 -18.93 7.21 -0.68
CA ARG A 250 -17.84 6.82 -1.60
C ARG A 250 -16.87 7.98 -1.86
N TRP A 251 -15.58 7.69 -1.76
CA TRP A 251 -14.52 8.54 -2.32
C TRP A 251 -14.28 8.28 -3.80
N ARG A 252 -13.94 9.35 -4.52
CA ARG A 252 -13.39 9.37 -5.88
C ARG A 252 -12.14 10.24 -5.89
N VAL A 253 -10.96 9.65 -6.06
CA VAL A 253 -9.68 10.38 -6.05
C VAL A 253 -8.96 10.23 -7.37
N THR A 254 -8.63 11.36 -8.00
CA THR A 254 -7.73 11.40 -9.15
C THR A 254 -6.28 11.56 -8.72
N PHE A 255 -5.41 10.84 -9.40
CA PHE A 255 -3.97 11.05 -9.46
C PHE A 255 -3.62 11.38 -10.91
N SER A 256 -2.77 12.37 -11.13
CA SER A 256 -2.24 12.71 -12.45
C SER A 256 -0.74 12.91 -12.30
N VAL A 257 0.05 12.01 -12.87
CA VAL A 257 1.52 11.97 -12.71
C VAL A 257 2.20 12.11 -14.07
N PRO A 258 3.42 12.65 -14.17
CA PRO A 258 4.13 12.74 -15.44
C PRO A 258 4.38 11.36 -16.06
N ARG A 259 4.24 11.26 -17.40
CA ARG A 259 4.64 10.08 -18.17
C ARG A 259 6.15 9.88 -18.17
N GLN A 260 6.91 10.97 -18.15
CA GLN A 260 8.36 10.94 -17.97
C GLN A 260 8.68 10.87 -16.47
N GLN A 261 9.34 9.81 -16.03
CA GLN A 261 9.89 9.66 -14.68
C GLN A 261 11.42 9.79 -14.73
N SER A 262 12.08 9.79 -13.56
CA SER A 262 13.52 10.06 -13.45
C SER A 262 14.41 9.02 -14.15
N ARG A 263 13.99 7.75 -14.20
CA ARG A 263 14.74 6.64 -14.84
C ARG A 263 14.06 6.01 -16.05
N PHE A 264 12.75 6.17 -16.20
CA PHE A 264 11.96 5.50 -17.23
C PHE A 264 10.82 6.39 -17.73
N LYS A 265 10.08 5.92 -18.73
CA LYS A 265 8.88 6.60 -19.23
C LYS A 265 7.72 5.61 -19.36
N PHE A 266 6.51 6.06 -19.05
CA PHE A 266 5.28 5.33 -19.32
C PHE A 266 4.99 5.34 -20.83
N GLU A 267 5.23 4.22 -21.51
CA GLU A 267 5.09 4.05 -22.96
C GLU A 267 4.07 2.96 -23.34
N GLU A 268 3.57 3.00 -24.56
CA GLU A 268 2.59 2.02 -25.07
C GLU A 268 3.25 0.68 -25.37
N GLY A 269 2.52 -0.41 -25.14
CA GLY A 269 3.05 -1.78 -25.29
C GLY A 269 3.99 -2.24 -24.16
N ALA A 270 4.36 -1.36 -23.21
CA ALA A 270 4.97 -1.75 -21.95
C ALA A 270 3.89 -2.11 -20.90
N ALA A 271 4.23 -3.03 -19.99
CA ALA A 271 3.54 -3.23 -18.72
C ALA A 271 4.48 -2.84 -17.58
N LEU A 272 3.95 -2.14 -16.58
CA LEU A 272 4.70 -1.60 -15.45
C LEU A 272 3.93 -1.86 -14.14
N PRO A 273 4.57 -2.36 -13.08
CA PRO A 273 3.87 -2.77 -11.87
C PRO A 273 3.44 -1.56 -11.00
N PHE A 274 2.14 -1.50 -10.69
CA PHE A 274 1.53 -0.57 -9.75
C PHE A 274 1.00 -1.29 -8.51
N SER A 275 1.04 -0.63 -7.37
CA SER A 275 0.33 -1.06 -6.15
C SER A 275 -0.41 0.12 -5.53
N PHE A 276 -1.44 -0.20 -4.75
CA PHE A 276 -2.41 0.75 -4.23
C PHE A 276 -2.47 0.64 -2.70
N ALA A 277 -2.76 1.74 -2.04
CA ALA A 277 -3.15 1.76 -0.64
C ALA A 277 -4.29 2.74 -0.40
N VAL A 278 -5.12 2.44 0.59
CA VAL A 278 -6.21 3.27 1.09
C VAL A 278 -6.14 3.28 2.62
N TRP A 279 -6.48 4.40 3.23
CA TRP A 279 -6.63 4.58 4.66
C TRP A 279 -8.02 5.20 4.92
N ASP A 280 -8.80 4.53 5.77
CA ASP A 280 -10.09 4.99 6.31
C ASP A 280 -9.85 5.70 7.66
N GLY A 281 -10.24 6.96 7.76
CA GLY A 281 -9.99 7.81 8.93
C GLY A 281 -10.73 7.34 10.19
N ALA A 282 -12.02 7.05 10.06
CA ALA A 282 -12.90 6.60 11.13
C ALA A 282 -12.48 5.25 11.75
N GLN A 283 -11.94 4.31 10.98
CA GLN A 283 -11.35 3.06 11.50
C GLN A 283 -9.94 3.28 12.08
N GLY A 284 -9.40 4.50 11.99
CA GLY A 284 -8.10 4.87 12.51
C GLY A 284 -6.92 4.34 11.69
N GLU A 285 -7.14 4.02 10.41
CA GLU A 285 -6.04 3.61 9.53
C GLU A 285 -5.08 4.80 9.33
N ARG A 286 -3.79 4.57 9.57
CA ARG A 286 -2.72 5.58 9.50
C ARG A 286 -1.34 4.95 9.44
N ASN A 287 -0.42 5.61 8.72
CA ASN A 287 0.96 5.15 8.51
C ASN A 287 0.98 3.73 7.91
N GLY A 288 1.46 2.72 8.67
CA GLY A 288 1.46 1.32 8.25
C GLY A 288 0.09 0.64 8.33
N GLN A 289 -0.79 1.07 9.25
CA GLN A 289 -2.14 0.50 9.40
C GLN A 289 -2.99 0.98 8.23
N LYS A 290 -3.28 0.09 7.26
CA LYS A 290 -3.97 0.43 6.01
C LYS A 290 -4.47 -0.78 5.24
N ALA A 291 -5.37 -0.54 4.30
CA ALA A 291 -5.63 -1.42 3.16
C ALA A 291 -4.52 -1.29 2.08
N PHE A 292 -4.00 -2.40 1.52
CA PHE A 292 -3.00 -2.37 0.45
C PHE A 292 -3.13 -3.50 -0.60
N SER A 293 -2.71 -3.26 -1.84
CA SER A 293 -2.63 -4.29 -2.90
C SER A 293 -1.21 -4.86 -3.05
N PHE A 294 -1.11 -6.05 -3.64
CA PHE A 294 0.15 -6.50 -4.26
C PHE A 294 0.44 -5.69 -5.54
N TRP A 295 1.48 -6.05 -6.29
CA TRP A 295 1.71 -5.49 -7.62
C TRP A 295 0.62 -5.92 -8.62
N HIS A 296 0.26 -5.02 -9.53
CA HIS A 296 -0.67 -5.19 -10.65
C HIS A 296 -0.08 -4.53 -11.90
N ASP A 297 -0.19 -5.18 -13.06
CA ASP A 297 0.36 -4.63 -14.30
C ASP A 297 -0.50 -3.47 -14.82
N LEU A 298 0.11 -2.29 -15.00
CA LEU A 298 -0.47 -1.17 -15.74
C LEU A 298 0.17 -1.06 -17.12
N SER A 299 -0.66 -0.91 -18.15
CA SER A 299 -0.23 -0.74 -19.55
C SER A 299 -0.96 0.44 -20.21
N LEU A 300 -0.27 1.17 -21.08
CA LEU A 300 -0.89 2.23 -21.89
C LEU A 300 -1.43 1.66 -23.20
N GLY A 301 -2.66 2.01 -23.54
CA GLY A 301 -3.29 1.71 -24.84
C GLY A 301 -3.85 0.29 -24.91
N ALA A 302 -3.27 -0.55 -25.78
CA ALA A 302 -3.55 -1.97 -25.78
C ALA A 302 -2.67 -2.67 -24.74
N ALA A 303 -3.26 -3.56 -23.93
CA ALA A 303 -2.48 -4.44 -23.08
C ALA A 303 -1.49 -5.25 -23.94
N PRO A 304 -0.22 -5.42 -23.51
CA PRO A 304 0.79 -6.06 -24.34
C PRO A 304 0.34 -7.45 -24.78
N VAL A 305 0.43 -7.70 -26.08
CA VAL A 305 0.12 -9.02 -26.65
C VAL A 305 1.20 -9.98 -26.18
N ILE A 306 0.90 -10.76 -25.13
CA ILE A 306 1.74 -11.87 -24.69
C ILE A 306 1.81 -12.84 -25.87
N GLY A 307 2.95 -12.85 -26.56
CA GLY A 307 3.17 -13.64 -27.74
C GLY A 307 3.11 -15.13 -27.42
N THR A 308 1.96 -15.75 -27.63
CA THR A 308 1.85 -17.20 -27.70
C THR A 308 2.62 -17.66 -28.92
N SER A 309 3.90 -18.00 -28.73
CA SER A 309 4.71 -18.67 -29.77
C SER A 309 3.89 -19.82 -30.34
N PRO A 310 3.75 -19.93 -31.68
CA PRO A 310 3.00 -21.04 -32.27
C PRO A 310 3.63 -22.34 -31.81
N SER A 311 2.80 -23.28 -31.34
CA SER A 311 3.25 -24.62 -30.98
C SER A 311 3.94 -25.23 -32.20
N ALA A 312 5.21 -25.61 -32.04
CA ALA A 312 5.94 -26.31 -33.10
C ALA A 312 5.20 -27.59 -33.48
N GLU A 313 5.22 -27.93 -34.77
CA GLU A 313 4.52 -29.10 -35.30
C GLU A 313 5.04 -30.41 -34.68
N ASP A 314 4.13 -31.36 -34.51
CA ASP A 314 4.38 -32.67 -33.88
C ASP A 314 5.12 -33.60 -34.86
N ASP A 315 6.45 -33.53 -34.86
CA ASP A 315 7.31 -34.46 -35.59
C ASP A 315 8.22 -35.20 -34.59
N GLY A 316 7.92 -36.48 -34.36
CA GLY A 316 8.30 -37.18 -33.13
C GLY A 316 9.70 -37.81 -33.12
N GLY A 317 10.48 -37.56 -32.06
CA GLY A 317 11.71 -38.34 -31.80
C GLY A 317 12.53 -37.94 -30.58
N GLY A 318 12.76 -38.89 -29.66
CA GLY A 318 13.91 -38.92 -28.75
C GLY A 318 14.07 -37.75 -27.77
N GLY A 319 13.45 -37.83 -26.59
CA GLY A 319 13.43 -36.72 -25.63
C GLY A 319 14.79 -36.29 -25.06
N PHE A 320 14.92 -34.98 -24.83
CA PHE A 320 15.86 -34.38 -23.88
C PHE A 320 15.08 -33.41 -22.98
N LEU A 321 15.00 -33.70 -21.68
CA LEU A 321 14.34 -32.82 -20.71
C LEU A 321 15.27 -31.67 -20.32
N VAL A 322 15.07 -30.50 -20.92
CA VAL A 322 15.61 -29.24 -20.42
C VAL A 322 14.65 -28.67 -19.38
N PRO A 323 15.03 -28.56 -18.09
CA PRO A 323 14.17 -27.93 -17.09
C PRO A 323 14.15 -26.41 -17.28
N LEU A 324 13.01 -25.84 -17.67
CA LEU A 324 12.81 -24.39 -17.57
C LEU A 324 12.83 -23.99 -16.09
N LEU A 325 13.69 -23.02 -15.75
CA LEU A 325 13.76 -22.42 -14.42
C LEU A 325 12.60 -21.43 -14.22
N SER A 326 11.44 -21.94 -13.81
CA SER A 326 10.32 -21.09 -13.39
C SER A 326 10.60 -20.41 -12.06
N SER A 327 10.79 -19.09 -12.11
CA SER A 327 10.54 -18.12 -11.03
C SER A 327 10.90 -18.53 -9.59
N ALA A 328 12.15 -18.25 -9.19
CA ALA A 328 12.67 -18.48 -7.84
C ALA A 328 12.08 -17.58 -6.72
N GLY A 329 10.94 -16.91 -6.95
CA GLY A 329 10.31 -16.02 -5.96
C GLY A 329 9.67 -16.74 -4.77
N GLY A 330 9.10 -17.93 -4.99
CA GLY A 330 8.31 -18.62 -3.95
C GLY A 330 9.11 -19.18 -2.77
N VAL A 331 10.39 -19.55 -2.97
CA VAL A 331 11.22 -20.20 -1.94
C VAL A 331 11.80 -19.17 -0.96
N THR A 332 12.12 -17.97 -1.44
CA THR A 332 12.78 -16.91 -0.66
C THR A 332 11.90 -16.41 0.50
N VAL A 333 10.59 -16.29 0.27
CA VAL A 333 9.62 -15.86 1.30
C VAL A 333 9.61 -16.83 2.49
N ALA A 334 9.62 -18.14 2.24
CA ALA A 334 9.65 -19.16 3.29
C ALA A 334 10.96 -19.11 4.11
N ALA A 335 12.09 -18.86 3.45
CA ALA A 335 13.40 -18.76 4.11
C ALA A 335 13.49 -17.54 5.05
N VAL A 336 12.97 -16.38 4.62
CA VAL A 336 12.94 -15.16 5.46
C VAL A 336 12.05 -15.36 6.69
N MET A 337 10.85 -15.91 6.50
CA MET A 337 9.91 -16.19 7.62
C MET A 337 10.51 -17.15 8.66
N ALA A 338 11.20 -18.21 8.21
CA ALA A 338 11.89 -19.14 9.10
C ALA A 338 13.04 -18.46 9.88
N ALA A 339 13.84 -17.61 9.23
CA ALA A 339 14.96 -16.92 9.86
C ALA A 339 14.50 -15.90 10.92
N VAL A 340 13.43 -15.15 10.66
CA VAL A 340 12.84 -14.20 11.62
C VAL A 340 12.24 -14.95 12.82
N GLY A 341 11.44 -16.00 12.57
CA GLY A 341 10.85 -16.82 13.63
C GLY A 341 11.91 -17.46 14.56
N PHE A 342 13.00 -17.98 13.99
CA PHE A 342 14.07 -18.61 14.78
C PHE A 342 14.87 -17.60 15.63
N ARG A 343 15.08 -16.37 15.13
CA ARG A 343 15.71 -15.29 15.91
C ARG A 343 14.82 -14.84 17.08
N LEU A 344 13.51 -14.66 16.84
CA LEU A 344 12.55 -14.29 17.89
C LEU A 344 12.39 -15.38 18.97
N TRP A 345 12.52 -16.67 18.59
CA TRP A 345 12.51 -17.77 19.55
C TRP A 345 13.74 -17.76 20.48
N ARG A 346 14.95 -17.55 19.94
CA ARG A 346 16.18 -17.43 20.74
C ARG A 346 16.23 -16.19 21.64
N GLY A 347 15.42 -15.16 21.37
CA GLY A 347 15.29 -13.99 22.25
C GLY A 347 14.52 -14.25 23.56
N ARG A 348 14.03 -15.48 23.80
CA ARG A 348 13.24 -15.86 24.99
C ARG A 348 13.95 -16.86 25.90
N GLU A 349 15.20 -16.57 26.26
CA GLU A 349 15.77 -17.16 27.48
C GLU A 349 15.30 -16.39 28.72
N ARG A 350 15.39 -17.02 29.89
CA ARG A 350 14.63 -16.63 31.10
C ARG A 350 15.17 -15.34 31.74
N PRO A 351 14.33 -14.56 32.46
CA PRO A 351 14.85 -13.53 33.35
C PRO A 351 15.76 -14.17 34.42
N PRO A 352 16.81 -13.46 34.88
CA PRO A 352 17.61 -13.89 36.02
C PRO A 352 16.80 -13.85 37.33
N GLU A 353 17.24 -14.64 38.31
CA GLU A 353 16.74 -14.66 39.70
C GLU A 353 17.34 -13.52 40.54
#